data_AF-A0A1J4SLM0-F1
#
_entry.id   AF-A0A1J4SLM0-F1
#
_cell.length_a   1.000
_cell.length_b   1.000
_cell.length_c   1.000
_cell.angle_alpha   90.00
_cell.angle_beta   90.00
_cell.angle_gamma   90.00
#
_symmetry.space_group_name_H-M   'P 1'
#
loop_
_entity.id
_entity.type
_entity.pdbx_description
1 polymer ?
#
loop_
_entity_poly.entity_id
_entity_poly.type
_entity_poly.pdbx_seq_one_letter_code
_entity_poly.pdbx_strand_id
1 'polypeptide(L)' 'MQASSWGIKKMRTKWGSCSATAGRIWFNLELAKRPVQCLEYVLVHELVHLLERHHNERFIALMDQSMPSGVCAGTC' A
#
# COMPACT_ATOMS: atom_id res chain seq x y z
N MET A 1 4.33 4.27 11.33
CA MET A 1 4.66 3.04 10.57
C MET A 1 5.83 3.35 9.66
N GLN A 2 6.83 2.47 9.55
CA GLN A 2 7.96 2.67 8.64
C GLN A 2 8.45 1.33 8.10
N ALA A 3 8.79 1.30 6.81
CA ALA A 3 9.47 0.17 6.19
C ALA A 3 10.99 0.32 6.35
N SER A 4 11.67 -0.79 6.59
CA SER A 4 13.14 -0.86 6.64
C SER A 4 13.79 -0.58 5.28
N SER A 5 13.10 -0.87 4.18
CA SER A 5 13.55 -0.55 2.82
C SER A 5 12.37 -0.48 1.85
N TRP A 6 12.50 0.34 0.80
CA TRP A 6 11.50 0.40 -0.27
C TRP A 6 12.15 0.60 -1.63
N GLY A 7 11.41 0.29 -2.70
CA GLY A 7 11.88 0.52 -4.06
C GLY A 7 10.79 0.40 -5.11
N ILE A 8 11.18 0.63 -6.37
CA ILE A 8 10.29 0.55 -7.54
C ILE A 8 10.67 -0.67 -8.36
N LYS A 9 9.67 -1.44 -8.81
CA LYS A 9 9.86 -2.62 -9.66
C LYS A 9 8.76 -2.67 -10.71
N LYS A 10 9.05 -3.11 -11.93
CA LYS A 10 7.98 -3.45 -12.89
C LYS A 10 7.32 -4.75 -12.46
N MET A 11 6.02 -4.71 -12.15
CA MET A 11 5.25 -5.88 -11.69
C MET A 11 4.12 -6.20 -12.68
N ARG A 12 3.79 -7.49 -12.86
CA ARG A 12 2.74 -7.92 -13.81
C ARG A 12 1.33 -7.88 -13.22
N THR A 13 1.17 -8.22 -11.93
CA THR A 13 -0.14 -8.54 -11.34
C THR A 13 -0.47 -7.73 -10.10
N LYS A 14 0.45 -6.88 -9.62
CA LYS A 14 0.29 -6.13 -8.37
C LYS A 14 0.70 -4.67 -8.54
N TRP A 15 0.06 -3.79 -7.80
CA TRP A 15 0.44 -2.37 -7.69
C TRP A 15 1.49 -2.12 -6.61
N GLY A 16 1.52 -2.96 -5.59
CA GLY A 16 2.53 -2.99 -4.55
C GLY A 16 2.78 -4.39 -3.99
N SER A 17 3.79 -4.53 -3.14
CA SER A 17 3.92 -5.69 -2.26
C SER A 17 4.72 -5.38 -1.02
N CYS A 18 4.29 -5.94 0.11
CA CYS A 18 4.96 -5.86 1.39
C CYS A 18 5.47 -7.23 1.84
N SER A 19 6.70 -7.26 2.38
CA SER A 19 7.24 -8.37 3.15
C SER A 19 7.35 -7.95 4.60
N ALA A 20 6.35 -8.31 5.41
CA ALA A 20 6.30 -7.95 6.84
C ALA A 20 7.54 -8.45 7.59
N THR A 21 8.01 -9.67 7.32
CA THR A 21 9.20 -10.25 7.96
C THR A 21 10.48 -9.48 7.65
N ALA A 22 10.63 -8.97 6.43
CA ALA A 22 11.81 -8.21 6.01
C ALA A 22 11.66 -6.69 6.16
N GLY A 23 10.46 -6.21 6.54
CA GLY A 23 10.13 -4.79 6.55
C GLY A 23 10.33 -4.11 5.19
N ARG A 24 10.14 -4.81 4.07
CA ARG A 24 10.42 -4.31 2.72
C ARG A 24 9.16 -4.09 1.91
N ILE A 25 9.06 -2.94 1.25
CA ILE A 25 7.94 -2.58 0.37
C ILE A 25 8.43 -2.39 -1.08
N TRP A 26 7.65 -2.83 -2.04
CA TRP A 26 7.87 -2.56 -3.46
C TRP A 26 6.65 -1.89 -4.08
N PHE A 27 6.90 -0.88 -4.92
CA PHE A 27 5.88 -0.21 -5.72
C PHE A 27 6.02 -0.57 -7.19
N ASN A 28 4.90 -0.72 -7.88
CA ASN A 28 4.90 -0.95 -9.31
C ASN A 28 5.25 0.34 -10.06
N LEU A 29 6.19 0.26 -11.02
CA LEU A 29 6.56 1.37 -11.91
C LEU A 29 5.34 2.00 -12.62
N GLU A 30 4.33 1.19 -12.94
CA GLU A 30 3.12 1.67 -13.62
C GLU A 30 2.30 2.66 -12.79
N LEU A 31 2.52 2.77 -11.46
CA LEU A 31 1.91 3.80 -10.63
C LEU A 31 2.33 5.22 -11.03
N ALA A 32 3.49 5.38 -11.68
CA ALA A 32 3.93 6.68 -12.19
C ALA A 32 3.01 7.27 -13.27
N LYS A 33 2.13 6.44 -13.86
CA LYS A 33 1.14 6.86 -14.87
C LYS A 33 -0.25 7.11 -14.26
N ARG A 34 -0.39 6.92 -12.95
CA ARG A 34 -1.66 7.06 -12.22
C ARG A 34 -1.68 8.41 -11.49
N PRO A 35 -2.88 8.91 -11.13
CA PRO A 35 -2.99 10.04 -10.22
C PRO A 35 -2.23 9.78 -8.92
N VAL A 36 -1.71 10.84 -8.30
CA VAL A 36 -0.91 10.76 -7.07
C VAL A 36 -1.66 10.06 -5.93
N GLN A 37 -2.98 10.20 -5.90
CA GLN A 37 -3.83 9.61 -4.87
C GLN A 37 -3.86 8.08 -4.93
N CYS A 38 -3.69 7.49 -6.13
CA CYS A 38 -3.52 6.04 -6.27
C CYS A 38 -2.19 5.57 -5.64
N LEU A 39 -1.13 6.37 -5.79
CA LEU A 39 0.15 6.08 -5.16
C LEU A 39 0.06 6.17 -3.63
N GLU A 40 -0.60 7.21 -3.11
CA GLU A 40 -0.85 7.37 -1.66
C GLU A 40 -1.63 6.19 -1.10
N TYR A 41 -2.70 5.76 -1.77
CA TYR A 41 -3.47 4.60 -1.37
C TYR A 41 -2.63 3.33 -1.29
N VAL A 42 -1.86 3.01 -2.35
CA VAL A 42 -1.01 1.81 -2.36
C VAL A 42 0.12 1.91 -1.33
N LEU A 43 0.69 3.10 -1.11
CA LEU A 43 1.69 3.32 -0.06
C LEU A 43 1.13 2.98 1.32
N VAL A 44 -0.04 3.52 1.67
CA VAL A 44 -0.68 3.26 2.96
C VAL A 44 -1.06 1.78 3.06
N HIS A 45 -1.61 1.19 2.00
CA HIS A 45 -1.96 -0.24 1.94
C HIS A 45 -0.78 -1.14 2.30
N GLU A 46 0.37 -0.94 1.65
CA GLU A 46 1.56 -1.76 1.90
C GLU A 46 2.18 -1.49 3.28
N LEU A 47 2.04 -0.28 3.83
CA LEU A 47 2.48 0.05 5.19
C LEU A 47 1.58 -0.59 6.24
N VAL A 48 0.26 -0.61 6.05
CA VAL A 48 -0.68 -1.29 6.94
C VAL A 48 -0.41 -2.79 6.96
N HIS A 49 0.07 -3.37 5.85
CA HIS A 49 0.52 -4.77 5.81
C HIS A 49 1.71 -5.10 6.73
N LEU A 50 2.44 -4.11 7.25
CA LEU A 50 3.43 -4.31 8.30
C LEU A 50 2.79 -4.58 9.67
N LEU A 51 1.57 -4.09 9.90
CA LEU A 51 0.83 -4.25 11.15
C LEU A 51 -0.20 -5.38 11.08
N GLU A 52 -0.86 -5.54 9.92
CA GLU A 52 -1.90 -6.53 9.71
C GLU A 52 -1.79 -7.13 8.30
N ARG A 53 -1.52 -8.44 8.22
CA ARG A 53 -1.21 -9.13 6.96
C ARG A 53 -2.46 -9.39 6.13
N HIS A 54 -3.62 -9.55 6.78
CA HIS A 54 -4.85 -9.95 6.12
C HIS A 54 -5.77 -8.75 5.93
N HIS A 55 -6.52 -8.69 4.83
CA HIS A 55 -7.53 -7.66 4.58
C HIS A 55 -8.81 -7.89 5.41
N ASN A 56 -8.68 -8.01 6.73
CA ASN A 56 -9.78 -8.21 7.67
C ASN A 56 -10.29 -6.87 8.24
N GLU A 57 -11.26 -6.91 9.16
CA GLU A 57 -11.83 -5.71 9.79
C GLU A 57 -10.78 -4.80 10.45
N ARG A 58 -9.73 -5.40 11.05
CA ARG A 58 -8.62 -4.65 11.64
C ARG A 58 -7.81 -3.92 10.58
N PHE A 59 -7.58 -4.53 9.42
CA PHE A 59 -6.92 -3.86 8.29
C PHE A 59 -7.74 -2.66 7.80
N ILE A 60 -9.06 -2.83 7.65
CA ILE A 60 -9.96 -1.74 7.21
C ILE A 60 -9.92 -0.60 8.22
N ALA A 61 -10.03 -0.89 9.52
CA ALA A 61 -9.95 0.11 10.57
C ALA A 61 -8.61 0.88 10.57
N LEU A 62 -7.49 0.20 10.29
CA LEU A 62 -6.17 0.84 10.17
C LEU A 62 -6.05 1.70 8.91
N MET A 63 -6.63 1.27 7.79
CA MET A 63 -6.70 2.07 6.56
C MET A 63 -7.52 3.34 6.77
N ASP A 64 -8.71 3.23 7.39
CA ASP A 64 -9.60 4.38 7.66
C ASP A 64 -8.95 5.40 8.60
N GLN A 65 -8.22 4.92 9.62
CA GLN A 65 -7.44 5.78 10.51
C GLN A 65 -6.28 6.49 9.79
N SER A 66 -5.66 5.81 8.83
CA SER A 66 -4.47 6.31 8.12
C SER A 66 -4.82 7.20 6.92
N MET A 67 -6.00 7.02 6.33
CA MET A 67 -6.53 7.86 5.24
C MET A 67 -8.00 8.25 5.50
N PRO A 68 -8.24 9.20 6.41
CA PRO A 68 -9.60 9.64 6.75
C PRO A 68 -10.30 10.43 5.60
N SER A 69 -9.55 10.94 4.62
CA SER A 69 -10.08 11.55 3.41
C SER A 69 -10.21 10.48 2.32
N GLY A 70 -11.42 9.95 2.12
CA GLY A 70 -11.76 8.81 1.27
C GLY A 70 -11.48 8.97 -0.23
N VAL A 71 -10.22 9.10 -0.62
CA VAL A 71 -9.78 9.07 -2.00
C VAL A 71 -9.37 7.64 -2.34
N CYS A 72 -10.22 6.98 -3.13
CA CYS A 72 -9.92 5.75 -3.88
C CYS A 72 -9.80 4.41 -3.14
N ALA A 73 -10.66 4.11 -2.15
CA ALA A 73 -10.76 2.73 -1.61
C ALA A 73 -11.43 1.71 -2.57
N GLY A 74 -11.95 2.13 -3.74
CA GLY A 74 -12.80 1.25 -4.57
C GLY A 74 -12.67 1.37 -6.08
N THR A 75 -11.68 2.06 -6.63
CA THR A 75 -11.54 2.19 -8.10
C THR A 75 -10.08 2.34 -8.52
N CYS A 76 -9.32 1.24 -8.40
CA CYS A 76 -8.02 1.04 -9.03
C CYS A 76 -7.90 -0.43 -9.45
#